data_AF-A0A5E7QKD1-F1
#
_entry.id   AF-A0A5E7QKD1-F1
#
_cell.length_a   1.000
_cell.length_b   1.000
_cell.length_c   1.000
_cell.angle_alpha   90.00
_cell.angle_beta   90.00
_cell.angle_gamma   90.00
#
_symmetry.space_group_name_H-M   'P 1'
#
loop_
_entity.id
_entity.type
_entity.pdbx_description
1 polymer ?
#
loop_
_entity_poly.entity_id
_entity_poly.type
_entity_poly.pdbx_seq_one_letter_code
_entity_poly.pdbx_strand_id
1 'polypeptide(L)'
;MSHNFAYVRQHYQVPAEVGRRVIAYGKPGVILADRGHYIGVVLDEDPKKRISNYHPTHEVQYGEMADTLPLKEWLVLPFNHDWDDLTWSREAREDLVRVWAATRGQAKYKAYERLQDYCHSIKAMLRFKVRRA
;
A
#
# COMPACT_ATOMS: atom_id res chain seq x y z
N MET A 1 -6.84 -0.71 -7.72
CA MET A 1 -6.39 -1.84 -8.55
C MET A 1 -6.47 -3.09 -7.69
N SER A 2 -7.08 -4.15 -8.24
CA SER A 2 -7.27 -5.44 -7.58
C SER A 2 -5.93 -5.98 -7.09
N HIS A 3 -5.87 -6.40 -5.82
CA HIS A 3 -4.73 -7.06 -5.17
C HIS A 3 -4.50 -8.46 -5.76
N ASN A 4 -4.46 -8.57 -7.08
CA ASN A 4 -4.50 -9.84 -7.74
C ASN A 4 -3.08 -10.32 -7.98
N PHE A 5 -2.52 -10.93 -6.94
CA PHE A 5 -1.31 -11.77 -6.98
C PHE A 5 -1.43 -12.94 -7.98
N ALA A 6 -2.31 -12.90 -8.98
CA ALA A 6 -2.50 -13.90 -10.02
C ALA A 6 -1.17 -14.30 -10.64
N TYR A 7 -0.34 -13.33 -11.05
CA TYR A 7 0.97 -13.63 -11.61
C TYR A 7 1.84 -14.39 -10.59
N VAL A 8 1.98 -13.88 -9.37
CA VAL A 8 2.79 -14.51 -8.33
C VAL A 8 2.30 -15.93 -8.03
N ARG A 9 0.99 -16.10 -7.84
CA ARG A 9 0.36 -17.37 -7.51
C ARG A 9 0.48 -18.39 -8.63
N GLN A 10 0.27 -17.99 -9.88
CA GLN A 10 0.30 -18.88 -11.03
C GLN A 10 1.73 -19.19 -11.49
N HIS A 11 2.65 -18.22 -11.42
CA HIS A 11 4.01 -18.41 -11.89
C HIS A 11 4.88 -19.14 -10.85
N TYR A 12 4.84 -18.69 -9.60
CA TYR A 12 5.67 -19.24 -8.53
C TYR A 12 4.98 -20.36 -7.73
N GLN A 13 3.69 -20.62 -7.97
CA GLN A 13 2.90 -21.65 -7.29
C GLN A 13 2.88 -21.48 -5.76
N VAL A 14 2.91 -20.22 -5.30
CA VAL A 14 2.84 -19.86 -3.89
C VAL A 14 1.50 -19.22 -3.56
N PRO A 15 1.00 -19.34 -2.33
CA PRO A 15 -0.32 -18.84 -2.02
C PRO A 15 -0.24 -17.36 -1.58
N ALA A 16 0.35 -16.48 -2.39
CA ALA A 16 0.54 -15.07 -2.03
C ALA A 16 -0.78 -14.28 -2.03
N GLU A 17 -1.03 -13.52 -0.96
CA GLU A 17 -2.26 -12.75 -0.76
C GLU A 17 -2.04 -11.61 0.26
N VAL A 18 -2.70 -10.46 0.10
CA VAL A 18 -2.64 -9.38 1.10
C VAL A 18 -3.20 -9.88 2.44
N GLY A 19 -2.45 -9.64 3.51
CA GLY A 19 -2.79 -10.08 4.86
C GLY A 19 -2.19 -11.43 5.24
N ARG A 20 -1.58 -12.15 4.30
CA ARG A 20 -0.93 -13.42 4.61
C ARG A 20 0.32 -13.22 5.45
N ARG A 21 0.45 -14.02 6.51
CA ARG A 21 1.64 -14.09 7.35
C ARG A 21 2.76 -14.78 6.58
N VAL A 22 3.98 -14.26 6.76
CA VAL A 22 5.18 -14.88 6.21
C VAL A 22 6.32 -14.83 7.22
N ILE A 23 7.25 -15.76 7.08
CA ILE A 23 8.61 -15.64 7.63
C ILE A 23 9.54 -15.42 6.43
N ALA A 24 10.05 -14.21 6.27
CA ALA A 24 10.94 -13.83 5.18
C ALA A 24 12.36 -13.62 5.72
N TYR A 25 13.33 -14.39 5.24
CA TYR A 25 14.72 -14.38 5.74
C TYR A 25 14.78 -14.52 7.27
N GLY A 26 14.00 -15.46 7.81
CA GLY A 26 13.89 -15.71 9.25
C GLY A 26 13.09 -14.68 10.05
N LYS A 27 12.54 -13.64 9.41
CA LYS A 27 11.82 -12.54 10.08
C LYS A 27 10.32 -12.57 9.80
N PRO A 28 9.46 -12.50 10.85
CA PRO A 28 8.02 -12.53 10.67
C PRO A 28 7.47 -11.21 10.07
N GLY A 29 6.47 -11.32 9.22
CA GLY A 29 5.82 -10.17 8.58
C GLY A 29 4.48 -10.51 7.89
N VAL A 30 3.94 -9.50 7.20
CA VAL A 30 2.65 -9.58 6.49
C VAL A 30 2.80 -9.09 5.06
N ILE A 31 2.26 -9.83 4.10
CA ILE A 31 2.16 -9.39 2.70
C ILE A 31 1.12 -8.26 2.61
N LEU A 32 1.46 -7.14 1.97
CA LEU A 32 0.58 -5.98 1.82
C LEU A 32 0.53 -5.39 0.41
N ALA A 33 1.40 -5.82 -0.50
CA ALA A 33 1.38 -5.34 -1.87
C ALA A 33 1.81 -6.42 -2.86
N ASP A 34 1.11 -6.47 -3.99
CA ASP A 34 1.60 -7.14 -5.18
C ASP A 34 2.60 -6.22 -5.89
N ARG A 35 3.78 -6.74 -6.22
CA ARG A 35 4.86 -6.03 -6.91
C ARG A 35 5.42 -6.83 -8.07
N GLY A 36 4.58 -7.64 -8.74
CA GLY A 36 4.93 -8.41 -9.92
C GLY A 36 5.78 -9.63 -9.57
N HIS A 37 7.09 -9.59 -9.85
CA HIS A 37 8.01 -10.68 -9.46
C HIS A 37 8.35 -10.71 -7.96
N TYR A 38 7.79 -9.79 -7.19
CA TYR A 38 8.05 -9.66 -5.76
C TYR A 38 6.74 -9.55 -4.98
N ILE A 39 6.77 -10.02 -3.74
CA ILE A 39 5.76 -9.71 -2.73
C ILE A 39 6.25 -8.56 -1.87
N GLY A 40 5.37 -7.58 -1.63
CA GLY A 40 5.62 -6.48 -0.71
C GLY A 40 5.27 -6.88 0.71
N VAL A 41 6.27 -7.04 1.59
CA VAL A 41 6.09 -7.47 2.98
C VAL A 41 6.43 -6.33 3.94
N VAL A 42 5.63 -6.19 5.00
CA VAL A 42 6.00 -5.40 6.18
C VAL A 42 6.43 -6.36 7.27
N LEU A 43 7.67 -6.21 7.73
CA LEU A 43 8.16 -6.97 8.88
C LEU A 43 7.56 -6.43 10.18
N ASP A 44 7.26 -7.33 11.12
CA ASP A 44 6.66 -6.95 12.40
C ASP A 44 7.59 -6.02 13.20
N GLU A 45 8.89 -6.33 13.17
CA GLU A 45 9.95 -5.57 13.85
C GLU A 45 10.22 -4.19 13.25
N ASP A 46 9.75 -3.88 12.03
CA ASP A 46 10.02 -2.57 11.42
C ASP A 46 9.14 -1.49 12.06
N PRO A 47 9.71 -0.55 12.85
CA PRO A 47 8.94 0.51 13.50
C PRO A 47 8.34 1.49 12.49
N LYS A 48 8.93 1.61 11.29
CA LYS A 48 8.47 2.49 10.22
C LYS A 48 7.42 1.82 9.33
N LYS A 49 7.17 0.52 9.54
CA LYS A 49 6.19 -0.29 8.80
C LYS A 49 6.35 -0.15 7.28
N ARG A 50 7.59 -0.25 6.79
CA ARG A 50 7.93 -0.12 5.37
C ARG A 50 7.57 -1.40 4.64
N ILE A 51 7.03 -1.24 3.42
CA ILE A 51 6.73 -2.35 2.53
C ILE A 51 7.98 -2.60 1.67
N SER A 52 8.69 -3.69 1.96
CA SER A 52 9.92 -4.09 1.28
C SER A 52 9.68 -5.25 0.29
N ASN A 53 10.51 -5.35 -0.74
CA ASN A 53 10.39 -6.42 -1.75
C ASN A 53 11.03 -7.70 -1.24
N TYR A 54 10.30 -8.81 -1.38
CA TYR A 54 10.82 -10.16 -1.15
C TYR A 54 10.48 -11.03 -2.36
N HIS A 55 11.43 -11.86 -2.79
CA HIS A 55 11.16 -12.79 -3.87
C HIS A 55 10.20 -13.89 -3.37
N PRO A 56 9.15 -14.27 -4.11
CA PRO A 56 8.08 -15.11 -3.57
C PRO A 56 8.52 -16.51 -3.13
N THR A 57 9.65 -17.02 -3.65
CA THR A 57 10.15 -18.37 -3.34
C THR A 57 11.48 -18.39 -2.59
N HIS A 58 12.14 -17.24 -2.40
CA HIS A 58 13.50 -17.21 -1.84
C HIS A 58 13.45 -16.90 -0.35
N GLU A 59 13.73 -17.90 0.49
CA GLU A 59 13.70 -17.78 1.96
C GLU A 59 12.38 -17.20 2.51
N VAL A 60 11.26 -17.56 1.88
CA VAL A 60 9.91 -17.18 2.32
C VAL A 60 9.15 -18.43 2.71
N GLN A 61 8.62 -18.42 3.94
CA GLN A 61 7.64 -19.40 4.41
C GLN A 61 6.29 -18.70 4.52
N TYR A 62 5.24 -19.32 3.99
CA TYR A 62 3.89 -18.78 4.02
C TYR A 62 3.11 -19.42 5.18
N GLY A 63 2.41 -18.59 5.95
CA GLY A 63 1.53 -19.02 7.03
C GLY A 63 0.07 -18.64 6.77
N GLU A 64 -0.68 -18.58 7.86
CA GLU A 64 -2.10 -18.22 7.88
C GLU A 64 -2.35 -16.74 7.56
N MET A 65 -3.62 -16.37 7.43
CA MET A 65 -4.02 -14.97 7.32
C MET A 65 -3.87 -14.26 8.66
N ALA A 66 -3.41 -13.00 8.63
CA ALA A 66 -3.29 -12.17 9.82
C ALA A 66 -4.68 -11.71 10.30
N ASP A 67 -4.94 -11.80 11.60
CA ASP A 67 -6.18 -11.28 12.21
C ASP A 67 -6.31 -9.76 12.06
N THR A 68 -5.18 -9.06 12.09
CA THR A 68 -5.12 -7.61 11.92
C THR A 68 -3.95 -7.21 11.01
N LEU A 69 -4.21 -6.25 10.12
CA LEU A 69 -3.19 -5.72 9.23
C LEU A 69 -2.37 -4.63 9.94
N PRO A 70 -1.04 -4.61 9.78
CA PRO A 70 -0.18 -3.60 10.40
C PRO A 70 -0.35 -2.21 9.76
N LEU A 71 -0.81 -2.18 8.51
CA LEU A 71 -1.17 -0.97 7.78
C LEU A 71 -2.64 -1.02 7.42
N LYS A 72 -3.22 0.17 7.25
CA LYS A 72 -4.59 0.30 6.80
C LYS A 72 -4.62 0.98 5.42
N GLU A 73 -5.60 0.64 4.59
CA GLU A 73 -5.75 1.27 3.26
C GLU A 73 -6.44 2.63 3.38
N TRP A 74 -5.91 3.65 2.72
CA TRP A 74 -6.42 5.03 2.74
C TRP A 74 -6.62 5.54 1.32
N LEU A 75 -7.65 6.38 1.17
CA LEU A 75 -7.85 7.22 0.00
C LEU A 75 -7.44 8.64 0.34
N VAL A 76 -6.63 9.26 -0.52
CA VAL A 76 -6.12 10.61 -0.37
C VAL A 76 -6.41 11.39 -1.65
N LEU A 77 -7.08 12.53 -1.49
CA LEU A 77 -7.37 13.48 -2.56
C LEU A 77 -6.54 14.76 -2.34
N PRO A 78 -5.91 15.29 -3.40
CA PRO A 78 -5.22 16.58 -3.34
C PRO A 78 -6.20 17.75 -3.14
N PHE A 79 -5.62 18.93 -2.94
CA PHE A 79 -6.34 20.11 -2.45
C PHE A 79 -7.29 20.76 -3.48
N ASN A 80 -7.12 20.44 -4.75
CA ASN A 80 -7.90 20.95 -5.89
C ASN A 80 -9.25 20.25 -6.09
N HIS A 81 -9.48 19.13 -5.42
CA HIS A 81 -10.69 18.30 -5.61
C HIS A 81 -11.39 18.01 -4.29
N ASP A 82 -12.69 17.77 -4.33
CA ASP A 82 -13.50 17.19 -3.26
C ASP A 82 -13.96 15.76 -3.57
N TRP A 83 -14.52 15.09 -2.57
CA TRP A 83 -15.01 13.72 -2.73
C TRP A 83 -16.14 13.62 -3.74
N ASP A 84 -16.98 14.65 -3.84
CA ASP A 84 -18.10 14.68 -4.77
C ASP A 84 -17.62 14.81 -6.23
N ASP A 85 -16.45 15.41 -6.44
CA ASP A 85 -15.85 15.54 -7.78
C ASP A 85 -15.50 14.19 -8.40
N LEU A 86 -15.28 13.15 -7.58
CA LEU A 86 -14.99 11.80 -8.08
C LEU A 86 -16.13 11.24 -8.96
N THR A 87 -17.36 11.73 -8.80
CA THR A 87 -18.51 11.26 -9.58
C THR A 87 -18.45 11.73 -11.03
N TRP A 88 -17.99 12.96 -11.30
CA TRP A 88 -18.06 13.58 -12.62
C TRP A 88 -16.71 13.98 -13.20
N SER A 89 -15.72 14.32 -12.36
CA SER A 89 -14.39 14.74 -12.78
C SER A 89 -13.48 13.53 -13.01
N ARG A 90 -12.97 13.42 -14.25
CA ARG A 90 -11.94 12.44 -14.59
C ARG A 90 -10.62 12.75 -13.90
N GLU A 91 -10.24 14.03 -13.85
CA GLU A 91 -9.01 14.51 -13.21
C GLU A 91 -9.00 14.15 -11.71
N ALA A 92 -10.11 14.36 -11.00
CA ALA A 92 -10.23 13.99 -9.59
C ALA A 92 -10.02 12.48 -9.35
N ARG A 93 -10.45 11.64 -10.29
CA ARG A 93 -10.24 10.18 -10.22
C ARG A 93 -8.80 9.79 -10.54
N GLU A 94 -8.15 10.49 -11.47
CA GLU A 94 -6.73 10.28 -11.81
C GLU A 94 -5.81 10.71 -10.65
N ASP A 95 -6.18 11.80 -9.97
CA ASP A 95 -5.48 12.34 -8.80
C ASP A 95 -5.78 11.58 -7.48
N LEU A 96 -6.77 10.68 -7.47
CA LEU A 96 -7.12 9.91 -6.28
C LEU A 96 -6.00 8.91 -5.93
N VAL A 97 -5.29 9.17 -4.86
CA VAL A 97 -4.19 8.32 -4.41
C VAL A 97 -4.65 7.32 -3.36
N ARG A 98 -4.44 6.04 -3.65
CA ARG A 98 -4.68 4.93 -2.73
C ARG A 98 -3.36 4.43 -2.14
N VAL A 99 -3.25 4.43 -0.81
CA VAL A 99 -2.01 4.09 -0.08
C VAL A 99 -2.27 3.26 1.17
N TRP A 100 -1.34 2.37 1.47
CA TRP A 100 -1.28 1.66 2.75
C TRP A 100 -0.41 2.46 3.75
N ALA A 101 -0.97 2.79 4.92
CA ALA A 101 -0.28 3.54 5.97
C ALA A 101 -0.84 3.23 7.37
N ALA A 102 -0.02 3.39 8.41
CA ALA A 102 -0.45 3.16 9.78
C ALA A 102 -1.32 4.31 10.29
N THR A 103 -0.98 5.55 9.91
CA THR A 103 -1.68 6.77 10.34
C THR A 103 -2.17 7.63 9.18
N ARG A 104 -3.13 8.50 9.45
CA ARG A 104 -3.62 9.50 8.49
C ARG A 104 -2.51 10.42 7.98
N GLY A 105 -1.58 10.84 8.87
CA GLY A 105 -0.44 11.68 8.50
C GLY A 105 0.53 10.97 7.56
N GLN A 106 0.84 9.69 7.82
CA GLN A 106 1.65 8.88 6.92
C GLN A 106 0.97 8.67 5.57
N ALA A 107 -0.36 8.51 5.53
CA ALA A 107 -1.11 8.42 4.27
C ALA A 107 -0.95 9.70 3.44
N LYS A 108 -1.09 10.88 4.06
CA LYS A 108 -0.86 12.18 3.40
C LYS A 108 0.56 12.30 2.84
N TYR A 109 1.55 11.92 3.63
CA TYR A 109 2.96 11.97 3.21
C TYR A 109 3.23 11.06 2.01
N LYS A 110 2.78 9.80 2.06
CA LYS A 110 2.92 8.85 0.93
C LYS A 110 2.19 9.31 -0.33
N ALA A 111 1.03 9.95 -0.17
CA ALA A 111 0.32 10.53 -1.31
C ALA A 111 1.09 11.72 -1.89
N TYR A 112 1.68 12.57 -1.04
CA TYR A 112 2.53 13.67 -1.46
C TYR A 112 3.73 13.17 -2.26
N GLU A 113 4.40 12.10 -1.81
CA GLU A 113 5.52 11.49 -2.55
C GLU A 113 5.14 11.08 -3.98
N ARG A 114 3.89 10.66 -4.22
CA ARG A 114 3.40 10.33 -5.57
C ARG A 114 2.99 11.54 -6.40
N LEU A 115 2.60 12.64 -5.74
CA LEU A 115 2.10 13.86 -6.35
C LEU A 115 3.14 14.99 -6.36
N GLN A 116 4.43 14.68 -6.16
CA GLN A 116 5.48 15.72 -6.05
C GLN A 116 5.58 16.60 -7.30
N ASP A 117 5.27 16.05 -8.47
CA ASP A 117 5.24 16.78 -9.73
C ASP A 117 4.19 17.91 -9.74
N TYR A 118 3.10 17.75 -8.98
CA TYR A 118 2.03 18.74 -8.83
C TYR A 118 2.14 19.56 -7.54
N CYS A 119 2.77 19.01 -6.51
CA CYS A 119 2.88 19.60 -5.19
C CYS A 119 4.30 20.11 -4.94
N HIS A 120 4.59 21.34 -5.37
CA HIS A 120 5.92 21.96 -5.20
C HIS A 120 6.30 22.30 -3.74
N SER A 121 5.40 22.09 -2.78
CA SER A 121 5.68 22.27 -1.36
C SER A 121 5.10 21.14 -0.54
N ILE A 122 5.90 20.60 0.38
CA ILE A 122 5.45 19.63 1.38
C ILE A 122 4.23 20.14 2.18
N LYS A 123 4.07 21.46 2.34
CA LYS A 123 2.92 22.07 3.03
C LYS A 123 1.59 21.80 2.32
N ALA A 124 1.58 21.45 1.04
CA ALA A 124 0.37 21.09 0.29
C ALA A 124 -0.39 19.93 0.95
N MET A 125 0.32 18.99 1.60
CA MET A 125 -0.30 17.84 2.27
C MET A 125 -1.26 18.24 3.40
N LEU A 126 -1.10 19.42 3.99
CA LEU A 126 -1.99 19.92 5.03
C LEU A 126 -3.43 20.02 4.51
N ARG A 127 -3.59 20.35 3.22
CA ARG A 127 -4.88 20.49 2.54
C ARG A 127 -5.41 19.20 1.92
N PHE A 128 -4.63 18.11 1.93
CA PHE A 128 -5.10 16.82 1.43
C PHE A 128 -6.28 16.31 2.24
N LYS A 129 -7.30 15.84 1.52
CA LYS A 129 -8.49 15.19 2.07
C LYS A 129 -8.20 13.69 2.18
N VAL A 130 -8.53 13.09 3.32
CA VAL A 130 -8.20 11.68 3.59
C VAL A 130 -9.39 10.98 4.23
N ARG A 131 -9.71 9.78 3.74
CA ARG A 131 -10.65 8.86 4.36
C ARG A 131 -10.17 7.42 4.28
N ARG A 132 -10.76 6.55 5.10
CA ARG A 132 -10.55 5.09 5.01
C ARG A 132 -11.05 4.62 3.64
N ALA A 133 -10.30 3.74 2.98
CA ALA A 133 -10.73 3.10 1.74
C ALA A 133 -11.87 2.10 1.99
#